data_AF-X0X993-F1
#
_entry.id   AF-X0X993-F1
#
_cell.length_a   1.000
_cell.length_b   1.000
_cell.length_c   1.000
_cell.angle_alpha   90.00
_cell.angle_beta   90.00
_cell.angle_gamma   90.00
#
_symmetry.space_group_name_H-M   'P 1'
#
loop_
_entity.id
_entity.type
_entity.pdbx_description
1 polymer ?
#
loop_
_entity_poly.entity_id
_entity_poly.type
_entity_poly.pdbx_seq_one_letter_code
_entity_poly.pdbx_strand_id
1 'polypeptide(L)'
;FWSFGCQAMACRKSPDEKTVITAIPTSGDDQVDQRKLYRSVVGGANFYWLLNVEDDTGTTFEELVPDTALGLTMREDCDSFDELPSGTGKFSVWWDNVLWVSGDNIVYYSKTDIPEEFDEDVRYITIRKGDQQDKITGMEEYGDNLYVFKRNSVFIIQKKAGGTYGRFKIMDGIGCMAGWSIIKVNNLMMWLSDRGIELFNGSDVYSEDLSVKVLRTLDDIEMNKLDYISSAHFREFNEVIW
;
A
#
# COMPACT_ATOMS: atom_id res chain seq x y z
N PHE A 1 3.40 22.89 -8.19
CA PHE A 1 2.35 23.10 -9.22
C PHE A 1 2.09 24.59 -9.37
N TRP A 2 2.21 25.14 -10.58
CA TRP A 2 1.94 26.56 -10.86
C TRP A 2 0.98 26.66 -12.06
N SER A 3 -0.14 27.37 -11.90
CA SER A 3 -1.09 27.64 -12.98
C SER A 3 -0.87 29.06 -13.53
N PHE A 4 -0.60 29.18 -14.83
CA PHE A 4 -0.65 30.48 -15.51
C PHE A 4 -2.10 30.78 -15.88
N GLY A 5 -2.70 31.77 -15.22
CA GLY A 5 -4.06 32.22 -15.50
C GLY A 5 -4.16 32.94 -16.85
N CYS A 6 -4.63 32.24 -17.87
CA CYS A 6 -5.12 32.87 -19.10
C CYS A 6 -6.64 33.04 -18.99
N GLN A 7 -7.10 34.27 -18.81
CA GLN A 7 -8.52 34.63 -18.88
C GLN A 7 -8.94 34.77 -20.36
N ALA A 8 -9.30 33.65 -21.00
CA ALA A 8 -10.10 33.68 -22.21
C ALA A 8 -11.00 32.43 -22.25
N MET A 9 -12.30 32.63 -21.97
CA MET A 9 -13.29 31.59 -22.19
C MET A 9 -13.39 31.27 -23.69
N ALA A 10 -13.17 30.00 -24.01
CA ALA A 10 -13.67 29.29 -25.20
C ALA A 10 -13.03 29.54 -26.58
N CYS A 11 -11.70 29.66 -26.68
CA CYS A 11 -11.02 29.43 -27.96
C CYS A 11 -10.06 28.23 -27.84
N ARG A 12 -10.29 27.19 -28.65
CA ARG A 12 -9.38 26.04 -28.75
C ARG A 12 -8.14 26.45 -29.53
N LYS A 13 -6.97 25.99 -29.10
CA LYS A 13 -5.73 26.30 -29.79
C LYS A 13 -5.68 25.63 -31.16
N SER A 14 -5.56 26.42 -32.21
CA SER A 14 -5.46 25.97 -33.60
C SER A 14 -4.01 25.72 -34.04
N PRO A 15 -3.77 24.97 -35.15
CA PRO A 15 -2.41 24.66 -35.61
C PRO A 15 -1.57 25.88 -36.01
N ASP A 16 -2.20 27.00 -36.34
CA ASP A 16 -1.53 28.22 -36.80
C ASP A 16 -1.28 29.24 -35.67
N GLU A 17 -1.74 28.93 -34.45
CA GLU A 17 -1.58 29.81 -33.29
C GLU A 17 -0.26 29.55 -32.59
N LYS A 18 0.54 30.60 -32.46
CA LYS A 18 1.80 30.59 -31.72
C LYS A 18 1.62 31.19 -30.34
N THR A 19 2.06 30.47 -29.32
CA THR A 19 2.08 30.98 -27.94
C THR A 19 3.48 30.81 -27.37
N VAL A 20 4.06 31.89 -26.85
CA VAL A 20 5.36 31.80 -26.17
C VAL A 20 5.10 31.55 -24.69
N ILE A 21 5.54 30.39 -24.21
CA ILE A 21 5.61 30.09 -22.78
C ILE A 21 6.90 30.70 -22.26
N THR A 22 6.82 31.47 -21.19
CA THR A 22 7.97 32.12 -20.54
C THR A 22 8.00 31.79 -19.06
N ALA A 23 9.16 31.99 -18.43
CA ALA A 23 9.37 31.70 -17.01
C ALA A 23 9.13 30.23 -16.65
N ILE A 24 9.55 29.31 -17.53
CA ILE A 24 9.58 27.88 -17.21
C ILE A 24 10.58 27.70 -16.05
N PRO A 25 10.14 27.19 -14.88
CA PRO A 25 11.02 26.98 -13.74
C PRO A 25 12.13 25.98 -14.07
N THR A 26 13.32 26.22 -13.52
CA THR A 26 14.44 25.27 -13.53
C THR A 26 14.58 24.63 -12.15
N SER A 27 15.19 23.45 -12.08
CA SER A 27 15.55 22.79 -10.84
C SER A 27 16.81 23.43 -10.24
N GLY A 28 17.00 23.24 -8.93
CA GLY A 28 18.29 23.48 -8.27
C GLY A 28 19.16 22.22 -8.21
N ASP A 29 18.61 21.08 -8.63
CA ASP A 29 19.26 19.77 -8.62
C ASP A 29 20.00 19.55 -9.95
N ASP A 30 21.30 19.28 -9.86
CA ASP A 30 22.19 19.13 -11.02
C ASP A 30 21.98 17.82 -11.79
N GLN A 31 21.17 16.91 -11.27
CA GLN A 31 20.81 15.65 -11.93
C GLN A 31 19.62 15.81 -12.90
N VAL A 32 18.91 16.92 -12.86
CA VAL A 32 17.77 17.16 -13.76
C VAL A 32 18.31 17.57 -15.13
N ASP A 33 18.11 16.70 -16.12
CA ASP A 33 18.52 16.92 -17.51
C ASP A 33 17.33 17.15 -18.46
N GLN A 34 16.10 16.89 -18.00
CA GLN A 34 14.88 17.05 -18.77
C GLN A 34 13.71 17.51 -17.89
N ARG A 35 12.76 18.22 -18.51
CA ARG A 35 11.50 18.64 -17.87
C ARG A 35 10.30 18.36 -18.76
N LYS A 36 9.19 17.92 -18.18
CA LYS A 36 7.93 17.71 -18.90
C LYS A 36 7.03 18.93 -18.78
N LEU A 37 6.49 19.39 -19.90
CA LEU A 37 5.46 20.43 -19.93
C LEU A 37 4.08 19.81 -20.16
N TYR A 38 3.10 20.31 -19.41
CA TYR A 38 1.70 19.93 -19.53
C TYR A 38 0.84 21.18 -19.68
N ARG A 39 -0.29 21.07 -20.40
CA ARG A 39 -1.29 22.14 -20.48
C ARG A 39 -2.71 21.60 -20.54
N SER A 40 -3.67 22.39 -20.10
CA SER A 40 -5.08 22.07 -20.25
C SER A 40 -5.65 22.62 -21.55
N VAL A 41 -6.75 22.02 -21.99
CA VAL A 41 -7.56 22.54 -23.11
C VAL A 41 -8.48 23.62 -22.55
N VAL A 42 -8.34 24.85 -23.05
CA VAL A 42 -9.24 25.99 -22.72
C VAL A 42 -9.41 26.19 -21.20
N GLY A 43 -8.32 26.12 -20.43
CA GLY A 43 -8.36 26.31 -18.98
C GLY A 43 -9.12 25.22 -18.22
N GLY A 44 -9.29 24.02 -18.80
CA GLY A 44 -9.89 22.86 -18.14
C GLY A 44 -9.08 22.35 -16.94
N ALA A 45 -9.71 21.49 -16.13
CA ALA A 45 -9.09 20.87 -14.96
C ALA A 45 -8.06 19.78 -15.32
N ASN A 46 -8.22 19.13 -16.47
CA ASN A 46 -7.32 18.08 -16.94
C ASN A 46 -6.14 18.70 -17.69
N PHE A 47 -4.95 18.32 -17.29
CA PHE A 47 -3.71 18.65 -17.99
C PHE A 47 -3.34 17.51 -18.93
N TYR A 48 -2.75 17.82 -20.08
CA TYR A 48 -2.30 16.85 -21.07
C TYR A 48 -0.84 17.11 -21.39
N TRP A 49 -0.09 16.05 -21.68
CA TRP A 49 1.32 16.16 -22.05
C TRP A 49 1.46 16.99 -23.32
N LEU A 50 2.35 17.98 -23.27
CA LEU A 50 2.69 18.83 -24.40
C LEU A 50 3.98 18.36 -25.06
N LEU A 51 5.07 18.29 -24.29
CA LEU A 51 6.41 17.89 -24.76
C LEU A 51 7.41 17.74 -23.59
N ASN A 52 8.62 17.29 -23.93
CA ASN A 52 9.80 17.33 -23.07
C ASN A 52 10.71 18.50 -23.49
N VAL A 53 11.15 19.30 -22.51
CA VAL A 53 12.26 20.23 -22.66
C VAL A 53 13.52 19.46 -22.29
N GLU A 54 14.40 19.27 -23.27
CA GLU A 54 15.63 18.44 -23.17
C GLU A 54 16.77 19.17 -22.45
N ASP A 55 16.44 20.01 -21.46
CA ASP A 55 17.37 20.72 -20.59
C ASP A 55 16.68 21.18 -19.29
N ASP A 56 17.50 21.62 -18.32
CA ASP A 56 17.07 22.33 -17.10
C ASP A 56 17.49 23.81 -17.09
N THR A 57 17.66 24.43 -18.25
CA THR A 57 18.14 25.84 -18.34
C THR A 57 17.24 26.73 -19.18
N GLY A 58 16.54 26.17 -20.16
CA GLY A 58 15.56 26.87 -20.98
C GLY A 58 14.41 27.39 -20.12
N THR A 59 14.18 28.70 -20.17
CA THR A 59 13.07 29.35 -19.45
C THR A 59 11.94 29.79 -20.38
N THR A 60 12.07 29.51 -21.67
CA THR A 60 11.10 29.87 -22.70
C THR A 60 10.89 28.74 -23.71
N PHE A 61 9.68 28.63 -24.24
CA PHE A 61 9.33 27.66 -25.27
C PHE A 61 8.28 28.24 -26.23
N GLU A 62 8.46 28.00 -27.53
CA GLU A 62 7.49 28.41 -28.55
C GLU A 62 6.51 27.28 -28.84
N GLU A 63 5.27 27.44 -28.36
CA GLU A 63 4.23 26.45 -28.48
C GLU A 63 3.43 26.63 -29.78
N LEU A 64 3.42 25.56 -30.59
CA LEU A 64 2.69 25.41 -31.85
C LEU A 64 1.77 24.17 -31.86
N VAL A 65 1.57 23.51 -30.71
CA VAL A 65 0.84 22.24 -30.64
C VAL A 65 -0.65 22.54 -30.48
N PRO A 66 -1.51 22.18 -31.46
CA PRO A 66 -2.95 22.40 -31.31
C PRO A 66 -3.54 21.50 -30.21
N ASP A 67 -4.70 21.88 -29.65
CA ASP A 67 -5.37 21.10 -28.58
C ASP A 67 -5.63 19.65 -28.97
N THR A 68 -5.90 19.41 -30.26
CA THR A 68 -6.18 18.08 -30.82
C THR A 68 -4.94 17.20 -30.96
N ALA A 69 -3.75 17.77 -30.80
CA ALA A 69 -2.47 17.05 -30.89
C ALA A 69 -1.77 16.90 -29.53
N LEU A 70 -2.43 17.31 -28.44
CA LEU A 70 -1.94 17.03 -27.09
C LEU A 70 -1.86 15.52 -26.85
N GLY A 71 -0.89 15.12 -26.04
CA GLY A 71 -0.69 13.73 -25.68
C GLY A 71 -1.68 13.22 -24.65
N LEU A 72 -1.25 12.21 -23.90
CA LEU A 72 -2.05 11.61 -22.83
C LEU A 72 -2.32 12.62 -21.72
N THR A 73 -3.46 12.47 -21.06
CA THR A 73 -3.77 13.19 -19.83
C THR A 73 -2.64 12.97 -18.84
N MET A 74 -2.19 14.05 -18.20
CA MET A 74 -1.31 14.01 -17.06
C MET A 74 -1.92 13.06 -16.05
N ARG A 75 -1.18 12.01 -15.70
CA ARG A 75 -1.55 11.18 -14.57
C ARG A 75 -1.45 12.06 -13.33
N GLU A 76 -2.42 11.98 -12.44
CA GLU A 76 -2.22 12.52 -11.08
C GLU A 76 -0.97 11.86 -10.48
N ASP A 77 -0.29 12.61 -9.63
CA ASP A 77 0.90 12.13 -8.95
C ASP A 77 0.47 11.02 -7.98
N CYS A 78 0.60 9.77 -8.44
CA CYS A 78 0.27 8.60 -7.64
C CYS A 78 1.44 8.14 -6.77
N ASP A 79 2.53 8.90 -6.73
CA ASP A 79 3.71 8.58 -5.91
C ASP A 79 3.51 9.11 -4.48
N SER A 80 2.40 9.83 -4.22
CA SER A 80 2.04 10.30 -2.88
C SER A 80 1.23 9.24 -2.13
N PHE A 81 1.82 8.74 -1.04
CA PHE A 81 1.11 7.94 -0.04
C PHE A 81 0.03 8.75 0.72
N ASP A 82 -0.08 10.06 0.42
CA ASP A 82 -1.04 11.00 0.99
C ASP A 82 -2.49 10.64 0.70
N GLU A 83 -2.73 9.77 -0.31
CA GLU A 83 -4.06 9.27 -0.65
C GLU A 83 -4.61 8.26 0.37
N LEU A 84 -3.78 7.67 1.24
CA LEU A 84 -4.25 6.69 2.21
C LEU A 84 -4.70 7.33 3.53
N PRO A 85 -5.77 6.82 4.18
CA PRO A 85 -6.20 7.34 5.47
C PRO A 85 -5.11 7.30 6.53
N SER A 86 -5.09 8.31 7.40
CA SER A 86 -4.14 8.39 8.51
C SER A 86 -4.21 7.13 9.40
N GLY A 87 -3.05 6.62 9.80
CA GLY A 87 -2.94 5.36 10.54
C GLY A 87 -2.89 4.10 9.68
N THR A 88 -2.81 4.25 8.35
CA THR A 88 -2.50 3.15 7.43
C THR A 88 -0.99 2.86 7.41
N GLY A 89 -0.61 1.61 7.18
CA GLY A 89 0.78 1.20 7.03
C GLY A 89 1.46 0.65 8.30
N LYS A 90 0.73 0.42 9.41
CA LYS A 90 1.31 -0.22 10.61
C LYS A 90 1.93 -1.59 10.27
N PHE A 91 1.26 -2.36 9.42
CA PHE A 91 1.73 -3.62 8.88
C PHE A 91 1.77 -3.52 7.35
N SER A 92 2.82 -4.08 6.75
CA SER A 92 2.97 -4.17 5.30
C SER A 92 3.54 -5.52 4.90
N VAL A 93 3.06 -6.06 3.78
CA VAL A 93 3.45 -7.38 3.27
C VAL A 93 3.51 -7.32 1.75
N TRP A 94 4.55 -7.91 1.17
CA TRP A 94 4.63 -8.10 -0.28
C TRP A 94 4.01 -9.44 -0.66
N TRP A 95 2.92 -9.43 -1.44
CA TRP A 95 2.24 -10.65 -1.89
C TRP A 95 1.57 -10.44 -3.24
N ASP A 96 1.64 -11.45 -4.11
CA ASP A 96 1.11 -11.42 -5.49
C ASP A 96 1.63 -10.25 -6.35
N ASN A 97 2.93 -9.93 -6.20
CA ASN A 97 3.62 -8.81 -6.86
C ASN A 97 2.99 -7.44 -6.58
N VAL A 98 2.41 -7.31 -5.39
CA VAL A 98 1.75 -6.10 -4.91
C VAL A 98 2.17 -5.85 -3.47
N LEU A 99 2.33 -4.57 -3.11
CA LEU A 99 2.53 -4.17 -1.73
C LEU A 99 1.17 -4.03 -1.05
N TRP A 100 0.97 -4.75 0.05
CA TRP A 100 -0.22 -4.66 0.89
C TRP A 100 0.09 -3.88 2.14
N VAL A 101 -0.83 -3.00 2.55
CA VAL A 101 -0.70 -2.18 3.77
C VAL A 101 -1.98 -2.22 4.59
N SER A 102 -1.85 -2.34 5.90
CA SER A 102 -2.99 -2.39 6.81
C SER A 102 -3.44 -0.99 7.21
N GLY A 103 -4.73 -0.71 7.10
CA GLY A 103 -5.42 0.28 7.93
C GLY A 103 -6.05 -0.36 9.17
N ASP A 104 -6.95 0.36 9.85
CA ASP A 104 -7.62 -0.16 11.05
C ASP A 104 -8.42 -1.44 10.80
N ASN A 105 -9.21 -1.46 9.72
CA ASN A 105 -10.16 -2.53 9.38
C ASN A 105 -10.27 -2.77 7.88
N ILE A 106 -9.31 -2.23 7.13
CA ILE A 106 -9.22 -2.26 5.69
C ILE A 106 -7.78 -2.58 5.38
N VAL A 107 -7.54 -3.38 4.36
CA VAL A 107 -6.21 -3.49 3.75
C VAL A 107 -6.24 -2.83 2.39
N TYR A 108 -5.20 -2.08 2.08
CA TYR A 108 -5.00 -1.47 0.78
C TYR A 108 -3.90 -2.20 0.06
N TYR A 109 -3.93 -2.17 -1.26
CA TYR A 109 -2.93 -2.82 -2.08
C TYR A 109 -2.50 -1.91 -3.21
N SER A 110 -1.20 -1.90 -3.49
CA SER A 110 -0.65 -1.08 -4.56
C SER A 110 -1.10 -1.61 -5.91
N LYS A 111 -0.82 -0.85 -6.96
CA LYS A 111 -0.83 -1.43 -8.30
C LYS A 111 0.28 -2.47 -8.46
N THR A 112 0.01 -3.49 -9.27
CA THR A 112 0.99 -4.53 -9.60
C THR A 112 2.27 -3.91 -10.17
N ASP A 113 3.41 -4.35 -9.62
CA ASP A 113 4.76 -3.89 -9.98
C ASP A 113 5.03 -2.39 -9.75
N ILE A 114 4.12 -1.67 -9.09
CA ILE A 114 4.27 -0.24 -8.76
C ILE A 114 3.91 -0.06 -7.27
N PRO A 115 4.86 -0.31 -6.34
CA PRO A 115 4.61 -0.30 -4.89
C PRO A 115 4.10 1.03 -4.33
N GLU A 116 4.38 2.12 -5.01
CA GLU A 116 4.08 3.49 -4.56
C GLU A 116 2.67 3.94 -4.96
N GLU A 117 2.06 3.29 -5.96
CA GLU A 117 0.74 3.66 -6.47
C GLU A 117 -0.38 2.94 -5.71
N PHE A 118 -1.10 3.67 -4.86
CA PHE A 118 -2.34 3.23 -4.21
C PHE A 118 -3.57 3.86 -4.87
N ASP A 119 -4.76 3.39 -4.48
CA ASP A 119 -6.05 3.96 -4.88
C ASP A 119 -7.07 3.54 -3.81
N GLU A 120 -7.50 4.48 -2.97
CA GLU A 120 -8.40 4.19 -1.84
C GLU A 120 -9.84 3.86 -2.25
N ASP A 121 -10.24 4.20 -3.48
CA ASP A 121 -11.59 3.99 -3.99
C ASP A 121 -11.76 2.63 -4.68
N VAL A 122 -10.66 2.05 -5.18
CA VAL A 122 -10.70 0.82 -5.99
C VAL A 122 -9.85 -0.31 -5.41
N ARG A 123 -8.71 -0.01 -4.77
CA ARG A 123 -7.71 -1.01 -4.36
C ARG A 123 -7.67 -1.25 -2.86
N TYR A 124 -8.81 -1.66 -2.33
CA TYR A 124 -8.92 -2.04 -0.93
C TYR A 124 -9.79 -3.28 -0.70
N ILE A 125 -9.58 -3.91 0.45
CA ILE A 125 -10.42 -4.98 0.96
C ILE A 125 -10.79 -4.66 2.40
N THR A 126 -12.09 -4.51 2.64
CA THR A 126 -12.60 -4.36 4.00
C THR A 126 -12.53 -5.68 4.77
N ILE A 127 -12.03 -5.68 5.99
CA ILE A 127 -11.96 -6.84 6.89
C ILE A 127 -13.02 -6.69 7.99
N ARG A 128 -14.30 -6.68 7.58
CA ARG A 128 -15.51 -6.68 8.48
C ARG A 128 -16.15 -8.08 8.48
N LYS A 129 -16.73 -8.62 9.57
CA LYS A 129 -17.33 -8.02 10.77
C LYS A 129 -17.11 -8.91 12.01
N GLY A 130 -16.79 -8.28 13.13
CA GLY A 130 -17.04 -8.74 14.51
C GLY A 130 -17.47 -7.52 15.32
N ASP A 131 -18.38 -7.67 16.28
CA ASP A 131 -19.06 -6.55 16.97
C ASP A 131 -18.15 -5.76 17.95
N GLN A 132 -16.85 -6.08 18.02
CA GLN A 132 -15.94 -5.61 19.08
C GLN A 132 -15.05 -4.42 18.71
N GLN A 133 -15.30 -3.71 17.59
CA GLN A 133 -14.38 -2.66 17.10
C GLN A 133 -12.93 -3.14 16.92
N ASP A 134 -12.73 -4.45 16.81
CA ASP A 134 -11.42 -5.08 16.74
C ASP A 134 -10.69 -4.58 15.49
N LYS A 135 -9.38 -4.38 15.59
CA LYS A 135 -8.52 -3.83 14.52
C LYS A 135 -7.65 -4.93 13.93
N ILE A 136 -7.04 -4.65 12.79
CA ILE A 136 -5.99 -5.53 12.25
C ILE A 136 -4.81 -5.48 13.23
N THR A 137 -4.40 -6.66 13.72
CA THR A 137 -3.30 -6.81 14.67
C THR A 137 -2.02 -7.32 14.03
N GLY A 138 -2.08 -7.81 12.78
CA GLY A 138 -0.91 -8.22 12.00
C GLY A 138 -1.31 -8.72 10.61
N MET A 139 -0.32 -8.83 9.72
CA MET A 139 -0.48 -9.42 8.40
C MET A 139 0.75 -10.25 8.06
N GLU A 140 0.57 -11.36 7.35
CA GLU A 140 1.68 -12.16 6.83
C GLU A 140 1.23 -13.00 5.63
N GLU A 141 2.09 -13.19 4.64
CA GLU A 141 1.89 -14.10 3.52
C GLU A 141 2.33 -15.53 3.88
N TYR A 142 1.46 -16.50 3.67
CA TYR A 142 1.77 -17.89 3.97
C TYR A 142 1.17 -18.83 2.92
N GLY A 143 2.00 -19.71 2.36
CA GLY A 143 1.62 -20.44 1.15
C GLY A 143 1.36 -19.48 0.00
N ASP A 144 0.15 -19.52 -0.57
CA ASP A 144 -0.28 -18.66 -1.68
C ASP A 144 -1.39 -17.67 -1.28
N ASN A 145 -1.47 -17.34 0.01
CA ASN A 145 -2.50 -16.44 0.55
C ASN A 145 -1.88 -15.40 1.47
N LEU A 146 -2.54 -14.24 1.55
CA LEU A 146 -2.26 -13.23 2.55
C LEU A 146 -3.16 -13.43 3.76
N TYR A 147 -2.59 -13.64 4.93
CA TYR A 147 -3.29 -13.77 6.20
C TYR A 147 -3.38 -12.42 6.88
N VAL A 148 -4.58 -12.07 7.34
CA VAL A 148 -4.87 -10.84 8.05
C VAL A 148 -5.43 -11.20 9.41
N PHE A 149 -4.68 -10.85 10.45
CA PHE A 149 -4.98 -11.18 11.83
C PHE A 149 -5.72 -10.05 12.51
N LYS A 150 -6.67 -10.43 13.36
CA LYS A 150 -7.30 -9.58 14.37
C LYS A 150 -7.11 -10.21 15.74
N ARG A 151 -7.58 -9.58 16.82
CA ARG A 151 -7.45 -10.15 18.17
C ARG A 151 -8.10 -11.53 18.28
N ASN A 152 -9.30 -11.68 17.72
CA ASN A 152 -10.13 -12.88 17.90
C ASN A 152 -10.50 -13.61 16.60
N SER A 153 -9.87 -13.28 15.47
CA SER A 153 -10.16 -13.93 14.19
C SER A 153 -8.99 -13.83 13.22
N VAL A 154 -8.93 -14.76 12.28
CA VAL A 154 -7.97 -14.74 11.16
C VAL A 154 -8.73 -14.81 9.85
N PHE A 155 -8.38 -13.91 8.94
CA PHE A 155 -8.88 -13.86 7.57
C PHE A 155 -7.78 -14.23 6.60
N ILE A 156 -8.17 -14.77 5.46
CA ILE A 156 -7.29 -14.90 4.29
C ILE A 156 -7.79 -14.00 3.19
N ILE A 157 -6.84 -13.50 2.41
CA ILE A 157 -7.04 -12.88 1.12
C ILE A 157 -6.43 -13.81 0.08
N GLN A 158 -7.22 -14.13 -0.94
CA GLN A 158 -6.83 -15.02 -2.03
C GLN A 158 -7.12 -14.39 -3.37
N LYS A 159 -6.27 -14.68 -4.36
CA LYS A 159 -6.51 -14.30 -5.74
C LYS A 159 -7.64 -15.16 -6.33
N LYS A 160 -8.64 -14.52 -6.91
CA LYS A 160 -9.73 -15.16 -7.63
C LYS A 160 -9.38 -15.33 -9.10
N ALA A 161 -10.07 -16.27 -9.75
CA ALA A 161 -10.12 -16.31 -11.20
C ALA A 161 -10.58 -14.94 -11.74
N GLY A 162 -9.77 -14.33 -12.61
CA GLY A 162 -9.99 -12.97 -13.12
C GLY A 162 -9.11 -11.88 -12.48
N GLY A 163 -8.17 -12.24 -11.59
CA GLY A 163 -7.17 -11.31 -11.06
C GLY A 163 -7.69 -10.36 -9.98
N THR A 164 -8.92 -10.58 -9.49
CA THR A 164 -9.47 -9.86 -8.32
C THR A 164 -9.16 -10.61 -7.04
N TYR A 165 -9.35 -9.97 -5.89
CA TYR A 165 -9.11 -10.59 -4.59
C TYR A 165 -10.42 -10.95 -3.87
N GLY A 166 -10.37 -12.05 -3.11
CA GLY A 166 -11.44 -12.49 -2.21
C GLY A 166 -10.96 -12.51 -0.78
N ARG A 167 -11.86 -12.23 0.18
CA ARG A 167 -11.60 -12.41 1.60
C ARG A 167 -12.44 -13.54 2.17
N PHE A 168 -11.86 -14.34 3.07
CA PHE A 168 -12.57 -15.40 3.79
C PHE A 168 -12.11 -15.42 5.25
N LYS A 169 -13.04 -15.58 6.19
CA LYS A 169 -12.70 -15.83 7.59
C LYS A 169 -12.40 -17.32 7.73
N ILE A 170 -11.20 -17.66 8.19
CA ILE A 170 -10.78 -19.06 8.35
C ILE A 170 -10.74 -19.50 9.81
N MET A 171 -10.59 -18.55 10.75
CA MET A 171 -10.57 -18.83 12.17
C MET A 171 -11.48 -17.84 12.91
N ASP A 172 -12.25 -18.38 13.85
CA ASP A 172 -13.15 -17.64 14.72
C ASP A 172 -12.86 -18.01 16.18
N GLY A 173 -12.63 -17.00 17.03
CA GLY A 173 -12.20 -17.19 18.41
C GLY A 173 -10.69 -17.42 18.60
N ILE A 174 -9.92 -17.46 17.50
CA ILE A 174 -8.46 -17.53 17.51
C ILE A 174 -7.94 -16.37 16.64
N GLY A 175 -7.06 -15.56 17.20
CA GLY A 175 -6.43 -14.45 16.50
C GLY A 175 -5.01 -14.20 17.00
N CYS A 176 -4.53 -12.98 16.84
CA CYS A 176 -3.17 -12.57 17.21
C CYS A 176 -3.19 -11.39 18.16
N MET A 177 -2.44 -11.51 19.26
CA MET A 177 -2.27 -10.47 20.26
C MET A 177 -1.17 -9.47 19.90
N ALA A 178 -0.10 -9.97 19.29
CA ALA A 178 1.11 -9.23 19.00
C ALA A 178 1.54 -9.47 17.55
N GLY A 179 1.24 -8.55 16.65
CA GLY A 179 1.49 -8.73 15.21
C GLY A 179 2.93 -9.05 14.85
N TRP A 180 3.88 -8.44 15.56
CA TRP A 180 5.32 -8.66 15.35
C TRP A 180 5.80 -10.05 15.80
N SER A 181 4.93 -10.82 16.46
CA SER A 181 5.19 -12.20 16.85
C SER A 181 4.85 -13.22 15.74
N ILE A 182 4.20 -12.76 14.66
CA ILE A 182 3.88 -13.63 13.52
C ILE A 182 5.20 -13.97 12.81
N ILE A 183 5.50 -15.25 12.71
CA ILE A 183 6.72 -15.72 12.06
C ILE A 183 6.49 -17.03 11.33
N LYS A 184 7.22 -17.23 10.22
CA LYS A 184 7.23 -18.48 9.47
C LYS A 184 8.50 -19.24 9.73
N VAL A 185 8.35 -20.49 10.13
CA VAL A 185 9.44 -21.41 10.41
C VAL A 185 9.17 -22.70 9.67
N ASN A 186 9.98 -22.95 8.63
CA ASN A 186 9.76 -24.05 7.70
C ASN A 186 8.35 -23.97 7.08
N ASN A 187 7.55 -25.04 7.18
CA ASN A 187 6.16 -25.09 6.71
C ASN A 187 5.15 -24.86 7.84
N LEU A 188 5.49 -23.99 8.80
CA LEU A 188 4.59 -23.60 9.87
C LEU A 188 4.62 -22.08 10.03
N MET A 189 3.45 -21.49 10.21
CA MET A 189 3.29 -20.13 10.69
C MET A 189 3.00 -20.19 12.19
N MET A 190 3.66 -19.34 12.96
CA MET A 190 3.55 -19.27 14.40
C MET A 190 3.18 -17.84 14.82
N TRP A 191 2.40 -17.70 15.88
CA TRP A 191 2.08 -16.39 16.47
C TRP A 191 1.62 -16.52 17.92
N LEU A 192 1.62 -15.40 18.64
CA LEU A 192 1.06 -15.30 20.00
C LEU A 192 -0.44 -14.93 19.96
N SER A 193 -1.29 -15.79 20.52
CA SER A 193 -2.73 -15.60 20.72
C SER A 193 -3.09 -15.47 22.21
N ASP A 194 -4.36 -15.16 22.50
CA ASP A 194 -4.92 -15.17 23.88
C ASP A 194 -4.86 -16.53 24.58
N ARG A 195 -4.54 -17.61 23.84
CA ARG A 195 -4.42 -18.98 24.37
C ARG A 195 -2.97 -19.45 24.51
N GLY A 196 -2.01 -18.66 24.03
CA GLY A 196 -0.60 -19.01 23.98
C GLY A 196 -0.01 -18.97 22.58
N ILE A 197 1.01 -19.78 22.33
CA ILE A 197 1.66 -19.89 21.02
C ILE A 197 0.82 -20.80 20.14
N GLU A 198 0.39 -20.29 19.00
CA GLU A 198 -0.33 -21.03 17.97
C GLU A 198 0.65 -21.46 16.87
N LEU A 199 0.48 -22.66 16.33
CA LEU A 199 1.18 -23.15 15.15
C LEU A 199 0.17 -23.52 14.07
N PHE A 200 0.45 -23.18 12.83
CA PHE A 200 -0.46 -23.41 11.72
C PHE A 200 0.27 -23.91 10.49
N ASN A 201 -0.26 -24.94 9.86
CA ASN A 201 0.34 -25.56 8.67
C ASN A 201 -0.31 -25.12 7.35
N GLY A 202 -1.36 -24.29 7.37
CA GLY A 202 -2.17 -23.97 6.19
C GLY A 202 -3.60 -24.54 6.24
N SER A 203 -3.83 -25.52 7.11
CA SER A 203 -5.11 -26.21 7.30
C SER A 203 -5.52 -26.24 8.78
N ASP A 204 -4.63 -26.73 9.64
CA ASP A 204 -4.91 -27.00 11.04
C ASP A 204 -4.07 -26.10 11.97
N VAL A 205 -4.64 -25.79 13.13
CA VAL A 205 -3.98 -25.05 14.22
C VAL A 205 -3.61 -26.01 15.35
N TYR A 206 -2.36 -25.99 15.78
CA TYR A 206 -1.82 -26.76 16.89
C TYR A 206 -1.46 -25.79 18.02
N SER A 207 -2.21 -25.83 19.13
CA SER A 207 -2.18 -24.80 20.19
C SER A 207 -1.75 -25.35 21.56
N GLU A 208 -2.43 -26.40 22.00
CA GLU A 208 -2.55 -26.69 23.44
C GLU A 208 -1.29 -27.33 24.01
N ASP A 209 -0.65 -28.29 23.33
CA ASP A 209 0.47 -29.04 23.90
C ASP A 209 1.78 -28.25 24.00
N LEU A 210 1.96 -27.26 23.12
CA LEU A 210 3.19 -26.45 23.07
C LEU A 210 3.15 -25.30 24.07
N SER A 211 1.96 -24.73 24.29
CA SER A 211 1.77 -23.57 25.16
C SER A 211 1.81 -23.91 26.65
N VAL A 212 1.45 -25.14 27.06
CA VAL A 212 1.37 -25.56 28.48
C VAL A 212 2.64 -25.24 29.28
N LYS A 213 3.82 -25.36 28.66
CA LYS A 213 5.10 -25.13 29.35
C LYS A 213 5.45 -23.65 29.50
N VAL A 214 4.89 -22.78 28.66
CA VAL A 214 5.20 -21.35 28.59
C VAL A 214 4.04 -20.46 29.06
N LEU A 215 2.84 -21.02 29.24
CA LEU A 215 1.62 -20.31 29.62
C LEU A 215 1.80 -19.47 30.89
N ARG A 216 2.49 -20.00 31.92
CA ARG A 216 2.77 -19.22 33.14
C ARG A 216 3.58 -17.95 32.88
N THR A 217 4.53 -18.01 31.95
CA THR A 217 5.34 -16.83 31.57
C THR A 217 4.52 -15.86 30.72
N LEU A 218 3.60 -16.37 29.90
CA LEU A 218 2.71 -15.55 29.09
C LEU A 218 1.64 -14.84 29.92
N ASP A 219 1.13 -15.48 30.99
CA ASP A 219 0.13 -14.89 31.90
C ASP A 219 0.67 -13.68 32.68
N ASP A 220 1.98 -13.65 32.94
CA ASP A 220 2.66 -12.55 33.65
C ASP A 220 2.98 -11.35 32.74
N ILE A 221 2.66 -11.41 31.45
CA ILE A 221 2.92 -10.33 30.50
C ILE A 221 1.96 -9.17 30.75
N GLU A 222 2.51 -7.99 30.97
CA GLU A 222 1.72 -6.76 31.05
C GLU A 222 1.10 -6.42 29.69
N MET A 223 -0.23 -6.23 29.65
CA MET A 223 -0.96 -6.00 28.39
C MET A 223 -0.49 -4.77 27.60
N ASN A 224 0.06 -3.75 28.27
CA ASN A 224 0.61 -2.56 27.62
C ASN A 224 1.95 -2.83 26.89
N LYS A 225 2.57 -4.00 27.09
CA LYS A 225 3.82 -4.40 26.44
C LYS A 225 3.63 -5.33 25.25
N LEU A 226 2.38 -5.72 24.94
CA LEU A 226 2.08 -6.67 23.87
C LEU A 226 2.59 -6.23 22.49
N ASP A 227 2.53 -4.92 22.19
CA ASP A 227 3.03 -4.37 20.92
C ASP A 227 4.56 -4.51 20.76
N TYR A 228 5.31 -4.83 21.82
CA TYR A 228 6.76 -5.03 21.78
C TYR A 228 7.17 -6.50 21.71
N ILE A 229 6.22 -7.43 21.81
CA ILE A 229 6.51 -8.85 21.65
C ILE A 229 6.77 -9.10 20.18
N SER A 230 7.94 -9.66 19.89
CA SER A 230 8.38 -9.98 18.54
C SER A 230 8.87 -11.42 18.48
N SER A 231 9.11 -11.94 17.29
CA SER A 231 9.66 -13.29 17.15
C SER A 231 10.76 -13.34 16.13
N ALA A 232 11.77 -14.16 16.38
CA ALA A 232 12.90 -14.37 15.51
C ALA A 232 13.22 -15.86 15.37
N HIS A 233 13.45 -16.31 14.12
CA HIS A 233 13.86 -17.68 13.84
C HIS A 233 15.38 -17.77 13.81
N PHE A 234 15.95 -18.51 14.75
CA PHE A 234 17.36 -18.82 14.76
C PHE A 234 17.63 -20.05 13.88
N ARG A 235 17.85 -19.79 12.60
CA ARG A 235 17.89 -20.81 11.54
C ARG A 235 18.91 -21.93 11.76
N GLU A 236 20.07 -21.62 12.34
CA GLU A 236 21.14 -22.60 12.57
C GLU A 236 20.71 -23.72 13.54
N PHE A 237 19.94 -23.35 14.56
CA PHE A 237 19.46 -24.28 15.60
C PHE A 237 18.01 -24.70 15.39
N ASN A 238 17.32 -24.08 14.42
CA ASN A 238 15.90 -24.25 14.15
C ASN A 238 15.02 -23.94 15.38
N GLU A 239 15.35 -22.86 16.08
CA GLU A 239 14.68 -22.40 17.30
C GLU A 239 13.97 -21.07 17.06
N VAL A 240 12.87 -20.82 17.79
CA VAL A 240 12.19 -19.52 17.78
C VAL A 240 12.40 -18.83 19.11
N ILE A 241 12.87 -17.59 19.02
CA ILE A 241 13.07 -16.70 20.15
C ILE A 241 11.92 -15.70 20.12
N TRP A 242 11.27 -15.51 21.26
CA TRP A 242 10.14 -14.60 21.48
C TRP A 242 10.54 -13.50 22.44
#